data_AF-A0A2R7ME35-F1
#
_entry.id   AF-A0A2R7ME35-F1
#
_cell.length_a   1.000
_cell.length_b   1.000
_cell.length_c   1.000
_cell.angle_alpha   90.00
_cell.angle_beta   90.00
_cell.angle_gamma   90.00
#
_symmetry.space_group_name_H-M   'P 1'
#
loop_
_entity.id
_entity.type
_entity.pdbx_description
1 polymer ?
#
loop_
_entity_poly.entity_id
_entity_poly.type
_entity_poly.pdbx_seq_one_letter_code
_entity_poly.pdbx_strand_id
1 'polypeptide(L)'
;MVAQEHNMSCAAACIRQLAKDNDIEMTESAIRKLAGTTDLGTTDLGIELALGDIFKGKTVEALTYVKNSDELMPDIVTHISKDGSWIGNIHPFGGKKHVVIIEKVIDNKVYIKDPWPIEGIGKGNGVE
;
A
#
# COMPACT_ATOMS: atom_id res chain seq x y z
N MET A 1 -3.00 3.94 10.98
CA MET A 1 -3.23 3.01 9.85
C MET A 1 -4.62 2.44 9.99
N VAL A 2 -5.41 2.44 8.93
CA VAL A 2 -6.67 1.71 8.87
C VAL A 2 -6.33 0.23 8.74
N ALA A 3 -6.82 -0.58 9.68
CA ALA A 3 -6.65 -2.03 9.59
C ALA A 3 -7.48 -2.58 8.42
N GLN A 4 -6.99 -3.63 7.77
CA GLN A 4 -7.79 -4.35 6.79
C GLN A 4 -9.00 -5.02 7.48
N GLU A 5 -10.19 -4.88 6.89
CA GLU A 5 -11.43 -5.47 7.40
C GLU A 5 -11.56 -6.93 6.94
N HIS A 6 -11.31 -7.21 5.64
CA HIS A 6 -11.41 -8.56 5.07
C HIS A 6 -10.03 -9.18 4.80
N ASN A 7 -10.01 -10.49 4.60
CA ASN A 7 -8.82 -11.17 4.10
C ASN A 7 -8.49 -10.68 2.67
N MET A 8 -7.20 -10.71 2.31
CA MET A 8 -6.70 -10.25 1.00
C MET A 8 -7.01 -8.77 0.68
N SER A 9 -7.31 -7.94 1.70
CA SER A 9 -7.59 -6.50 1.59
C SER A 9 -6.40 -5.59 1.87
N CYS A 10 -5.17 -6.09 2.04
CA CYS A 10 -4.03 -5.24 2.41
C CYS A 10 -3.85 -4.04 1.46
N ALA A 11 -4.02 -4.24 0.16
CA ALA A 11 -4.01 -3.16 -0.83
C ALA A 11 -5.19 -2.18 -0.64
N ALA A 12 -6.40 -2.69 -0.42
CA ALA A 12 -7.59 -1.86 -0.22
C ALA A 12 -7.47 -1.00 1.05
N ALA A 13 -6.92 -1.55 2.14
CA ALA A 13 -6.64 -0.83 3.37
C ALA A 13 -5.58 0.27 3.17
N CYS A 14 -4.53 0.00 2.38
CA CYS A 14 -3.53 1.02 2.04
C CYS A 14 -4.11 2.15 1.19
N ILE A 15 -4.87 1.82 0.14
CA ILE A 15 -5.56 2.83 -0.68
C ILE A 15 -6.52 3.65 0.20
N ARG A 16 -7.24 3.01 1.12
CA ARG A 16 -8.18 3.68 2.04
C ARG A 16 -7.47 4.65 2.97
N GLN A 17 -6.34 4.24 3.56
CA GLN A 17 -5.58 5.14 4.42
C GLN A 17 -5.02 6.32 3.64
N LEU A 18 -4.52 6.13 2.41
CA LEU A 18 -4.05 7.25 1.58
C LEU A 18 -5.18 8.20 1.20
N ALA A 19 -6.35 7.68 0.83
CA ALA A 19 -7.54 8.48 0.56
C ALA A 19 -7.92 9.31 1.80
N LYS A 20 -7.96 8.67 2.98
CA LYS A 20 -8.23 9.34 4.25
C LYS A 20 -7.19 10.40 4.61
N ASP A 21 -5.90 10.13 4.40
CA ASP A 21 -4.81 11.09 4.62
C ASP A 21 -4.92 12.32 3.69
N ASN A 22 -5.77 12.26 2.65
CA ASN A 22 -6.10 13.35 1.73
C ASN A 22 -7.57 13.80 1.85
N ASP A 23 -8.21 13.56 3.01
CA ASP A 23 -9.60 13.98 3.32
C ASP A 23 -10.68 13.36 2.40
N ILE A 24 -10.40 12.21 1.79
CA ILE A 24 -11.35 11.45 0.96
C ILE A 24 -11.82 10.22 1.75
N GLU A 25 -13.06 10.27 2.23
CA GLU A 25 -13.67 9.16 2.97
C GLU A 25 -14.25 8.09 2.02
N MET A 26 -13.83 6.84 2.21
CA MET A 26 -14.27 5.69 1.41
C MET A 26 -14.38 4.42 2.28
N THR A 27 -15.30 3.53 1.92
CA THR A 27 -15.42 2.21 2.53
C THR A 27 -14.44 1.23 1.90
N GLU A 28 -14.03 0.20 2.66
CA GLU A 28 -13.17 -0.86 2.10
C GLU A 28 -13.84 -1.56 0.92
N SER A 29 -15.14 -1.84 0.99
CA SER A 29 -15.90 -2.47 -0.10
C SER A 29 -15.88 -1.65 -1.40
N ALA A 30 -16.03 -0.32 -1.30
CA ALA A 30 -15.94 0.55 -2.48
C ALA A 30 -14.55 0.48 -3.12
N ILE A 31 -13.49 0.49 -2.30
CA ILE A 31 -12.11 0.40 -2.77
C ILE A 31 -11.81 -0.97 -3.37
N ARG A 32 -12.24 -2.06 -2.72
CA ARG A 32 -12.09 -3.43 -3.26
C ARG A 32 -12.73 -3.54 -4.64
N LYS A 33 -13.89 -2.92 -4.83
CA LYS A 33 -14.58 -2.87 -6.13
C LYS A 33 -13.79 -2.08 -7.18
N LEU A 34 -13.28 -0.90 -6.83
CA LEU A 34 -12.47 -0.07 -7.74
C LEU A 34 -11.16 -0.78 -8.13
N ALA A 35 -10.48 -1.37 -7.16
CA ALA A 35 -9.19 -2.01 -7.37
C ALA A 35 -9.29 -3.43 -7.96
N GLY A 36 -10.51 -3.97 -8.13
CA GLY A 36 -10.72 -5.34 -8.59
C GLY A 36 -10.17 -6.40 -7.64
N THR A 37 -10.21 -6.14 -6.32
CA THR A 37 -9.73 -7.07 -5.30
C THR A 37 -10.54 -8.38 -5.33
N THR A 38 -9.84 -9.51 -5.38
CA THR A 38 -10.41 -10.85 -5.37
C THR A 38 -9.95 -11.64 -4.14
N ASP A 39 -10.34 -12.91 -4.04
CA ASP A 39 -9.85 -13.85 -3.03
C ASP A 39 -8.35 -14.18 -3.18
N LEU A 40 -7.71 -13.73 -4.27
CA LEU A 40 -6.27 -13.80 -4.49
C LEU A 40 -5.55 -12.48 -4.14
N GLY A 41 -6.30 -11.45 -3.74
CA GLY A 41 -5.78 -10.11 -3.47
C GLY A 41 -5.99 -9.15 -4.63
N THR A 42 -5.17 -8.09 -4.63
CA THR A 42 -5.23 -6.98 -5.59
C THR A 42 -3.96 -6.96 -6.43
N THR A 43 -4.09 -6.79 -7.74
CA THR A 43 -2.94 -6.68 -8.66
C THR A 43 -2.35 -5.27 -8.62
N ASP A 44 -1.13 -5.10 -9.13
CA ASP A 44 -0.48 -3.78 -9.19
C ASP A 44 -1.27 -2.82 -10.09
N LEU A 45 -1.77 -3.32 -11.23
CA LEU A 45 -2.67 -2.57 -12.11
C LEU A 45 -3.96 -2.16 -11.39
N GLY A 46 -4.55 -3.05 -10.58
CA GLY A 46 -5.74 -2.73 -9.80
C GLY A 46 -5.51 -1.60 -8.79
N ILE A 47 -4.34 -1.59 -8.15
CA ILE A 47 -3.93 -0.50 -7.25
C ILE A 47 -3.79 0.81 -8.03
N GLU A 48 -3.07 0.80 -9.15
CA GLU A 48 -2.84 1.98 -9.99
C GLU A 48 -4.15 2.59 -10.49
N LEU A 49 -5.05 1.76 -11.05
CA LEU A 49 -6.35 2.21 -11.55
C LEU A 49 -7.21 2.80 -10.43
N ALA A 50 -7.27 2.15 -9.27
CA ALA A 50 -8.02 2.67 -8.13
C ALA A 50 -7.46 4.01 -7.63
N LEU A 51 -6.13 4.16 -7.54
CA LEU A 51 -5.49 5.42 -7.19
C LEU A 51 -5.79 6.52 -8.23
N GLY A 52 -5.71 6.20 -9.52
CA GLY A 52 -6.05 7.15 -10.59
C GLY A 52 -7.50 7.62 -10.54
N ASP A 53 -8.43 6.71 -10.25
CA ASP A 53 -9.85 7.01 -10.10
C ASP A 53 -10.16 7.86 -8.86
N ILE A 54 -9.44 7.65 -7.75
CA ILE A 54 -9.64 8.39 -6.48
C ILE A 54 -9.00 9.77 -6.56
N PHE A 55 -7.75 9.86 -7.04
CA PHE A 55 -6.93 11.07 -7.01
C PHE A 55 -6.94 11.84 -8.33
N LYS A 56 -8.03 11.74 -9.11
CA LYS A 56 -8.23 12.38 -10.43
C LYS A 56 -7.44 13.68 -10.60
N GLY A 57 -6.53 13.71 -11.57
CA GLY A 57 -5.71 14.89 -11.88
C GLY A 57 -4.37 14.96 -11.14
N LYS A 58 -4.04 13.99 -10.26
CA LYS A 58 -2.67 13.75 -9.80
C LYS A 58 -2.00 12.69 -10.68
N THR A 59 -0.72 12.87 -10.99
CA THR A 59 0.08 11.83 -11.64
C THR A 59 0.33 10.71 -10.64
N VAL A 60 -0.07 9.49 -10.98
CA VAL A 60 0.29 8.27 -10.24
C VAL A 60 1.49 7.66 -10.95
N GLU A 61 2.63 7.61 -10.27
CA GLU A 61 3.83 6.97 -10.80
C GLU A 61 3.97 5.55 -10.22
N ALA A 62 3.95 4.55 -11.10
CA ALA A 62 4.21 3.16 -10.73
C ALA A 62 5.68 2.82 -11.00
N LEU A 63 6.45 2.58 -9.94
CA LEU A 63 7.87 2.26 -10.02
C LEU A 63 8.13 0.86 -9.44
N THR A 64 8.99 0.10 -10.09
CA THR A 64 9.42 -1.21 -9.60
C THR A 64 10.90 -1.15 -9.25
N TYR A 65 11.22 -1.40 -7.99
CA TYR A 65 12.59 -1.56 -7.51
C TYR A 65 12.84 -3.03 -7.19
N VAL A 66 13.79 -3.64 -7.89
CA VAL A 66 14.31 -4.99 -7.57
C VAL A 66 15.56 -4.88 -6.71
N LYS A 67 16.12 -6.00 -6.24
CA LYS A 67 17.42 -5.99 -5.55
C LYS A 67 18.45 -5.28 -6.45
N ASN A 68 18.87 -4.10 -6.01
CA ASN A 68 19.82 -3.25 -6.71
C ASN A 68 21.19 -3.31 -6.02
N SER A 69 22.23 -2.83 -6.70
CA SER A 69 23.53 -2.62 -6.07
C SER A 69 23.43 -1.56 -4.98
N ASP A 70 24.30 -1.64 -3.97
CA ASP A 70 24.37 -0.66 -2.88
C ASP A 70 24.60 0.77 -3.39
N GLU A 71 25.18 0.92 -4.59
CA GLU A 71 25.42 2.20 -5.24
C GLU A 71 24.14 2.90 -5.72
N LEU A 72 23.09 2.15 -6.10
CA LEU A 72 21.82 2.73 -6.58
C LEU A 72 20.80 2.95 -5.45
N MET A 73 21.03 2.34 -4.28
CA MET A 73 20.13 2.45 -3.13
C MET A 73 19.93 3.89 -2.63
N PRO A 74 20.95 4.78 -2.58
CA PRO A 74 20.77 6.17 -2.16
C PRO A 74 19.80 6.96 -3.04
N ASP A 75 19.84 6.75 -4.37
CA ASP A 75 18.96 7.44 -5.31
C ASP A 75 17.51 6.96 -5.18
N ILE A 76 17.32 5.65 -5.01
CA ILE A 76 16.02 5.03 -4.73
C ILE A 76 15.43 5.61 -3.44
N VAL A 77 16.22 5.64 -2.36
CA VAL A 77 15.83 6.22 -1.07
C VAL A 77 15.48 7.70 -1.19
N THR A 78 16.30 8.46 -1.93
CA THR A 78 16.06 9.89 -2.16
C THR A 78 14.76 10.12 -2.91
N HIS A 79 14.47 9.31 -3.93
CA HIS A 79 13.22 9.41 -4.70
C HIS A 79 12.01 9.10 -3.81
N ILE A 80 12.06 7.97 -3.10
CA ILE A 80 11.07 7.49 -2.16
C ILE A 80 10.75 8.50 -1.03
N SER A 81 11.73 9.32 -0.65
CA SER A 81 11.60 10.24 0.49
C SER A 81 11.11 11.64 0.11
N LYS A 82 10.98 11.96 -1.19
CA LYS A 82 10.65 13.32 -1.65
C LYS A 82 9.15 13.61 -1.68
N ASP A 83 8.33 12.64 -2.11
CA ASP A 83 6.96 12.93 -2.59
C ASP A 83 5.83 12.43 -1.67
N GLY A 84 6.11 12.28 -0.37
CA GLY A 84 5.14 11.86 0.62
C GLY A 84 4.95 10.35 0.69
N SER A 85 3.81 9.90 1.23
CA SER A 85 3.55 8.47 1.45
C SER A 85 3.14 7.76 0.14
N TRP A 86 3.61 6.53 -0.06
CA TRP A 86 3.34 5.72 -1.26
C TRP A 86 3.02 4.28 -0.89
N ILE A 87 2.37 3.56 -1.81
CA ILE A 87 2.04 2.14 -1.64
C ILE A 87 3.24 1.29 -2.07
N GLY A 88 3.73 0.46 -1.15
CA GLY A 88 4.81 -0.50 -1.39
C GLY A 88 4.30 -1.93 -1.42
N ASN A 89 4.70 -2.68 -2.45
CA ASN A 89 4.51 -4.13 -2.50
C ASN A 89 5.77 -4.83 -1.97
N ILE A 90 5.64 -5.60 -0.89
CA ILE A 90 6.72 -6.38 -0.32
C ILE A 90 6.49 -7.87 -0.55
N HIS A 91 7.58 -8.59 -0.84
CA HIS A 91 7.56 -10.03 -1.03
C HIS A 91 8.61 -10.67 -0.10
N PRO A 92 8.22 -11.10 1.10
CA PRO A 92 9.11 -11.79 2.01
C PRO A 92 9.61 -13.10 1.38
N PHE A 93 10.86 -13.48 1.66
CA PHE A 93 11.39 -14.76 1.18
C PHE A 93 10.55 -15.93 1.73
N GLY A 94 9.91 -16.69 0.83
CA GLY A 94 8.99 -17.78 1.19
C GLY A 94 7.61 -17.33 1.67
N GLY A 95 7.30 -16.03 1.60
CA GLY A 95 6.03 -15.44 2.01
C GLY A 95 5.08 -15.14 0.84
N LYS A 96 3.87 -14.70 1.17
CA LYS A 96 2.94 -14.13 0.19
C LYS A 96 3.26 -12.64 -0.02
N LYS A 97 2.89 -12.13 -1.19
CA LYS A 97 2.92 -10.69 -1.47
C LYS A 97 2.06 -9.94 -0.45
N HIS A 98 2.58 -8.84 0.09
CA HIS A 98 1.89 -7.99 1.04
C HIS A 98 2.03 -6.53 0.63
N VAL A 99 1.04 -5.71 1.00
CA VAL A 99 0.99 -4.30 0.63
C VAL A 99 1.03 -3.46 1.90
N VAL A 100 1.93 -2.48 1.91
CA VAL A 100 2.13 -1.53 3.02
C VAL A 100 2.16 -0.11 2.47
N ILE A 101 1.98 0.88 3.34
CA ILE A 101 2.32 2.26 3.00
C ILE A 101 3.73 2.54 3.52
N ILE A 102 4.58 3.08 2.66
CA ILE A 102 5.90 3.58 3.03
C ILE A 102 5.75 5.09 3.21
N GLU A 103 5.97 5.57 4.42
CA GLU A 103 5.77 6.99 4.74
C GLU A 103 7.00 7.83 4.43
N LYS A 104 8.17 7.31 4.81
CA LYS A 104 9.46 7.98 4.66
C LYS A 104 10.60 7.01 4.91
N VAL A 105 11.77 7.36 4.39
CA VAL A 105 13.04 6.73 4.76
C VAL A 105 13.88 7.78 5.47
N ILE A 106 14.42 7.43 6.64
CA ILE A 106 15.33 8.29 7.40
C ILE A 106 16.56 7.46 7.72
N ASP A 107 17.73 7.94 7.30
CA ASP A 107 19.00 7.23 7.40
C ASP A 107 18.89 5.82 6.79
N ASN A 108 19.06 4.78 7.60
CA ASN A 108 18.97 3.38 7.22
C ASN A 108 17.65 2.71 7.66
N LYS A 109 16.61 3.50 7.97
CA LYS A 109 15.32 3.00 8.46
C LYS A 109 14.19 3.39 7.54
N VAL A 110 13.36 2.40 7.20
CA VAL A 110 12.11 2.58 6.46
C VAL A 110 10.95 2.63 7.44
N TYR A 111 10.17 3.71 7.43
CA TYR A 111 8.98 3.86 8.26
C TYR A 111 7.77 3.46 7.43
N ILE A 112 7.03 2.45 7.91
CA ILE A 112 5.88 1.89 7.22
C ILE A 112 4.63 1.95 8.08
N LYS A 113 3.47 2.09 7.44
CA LYS A 113 2.16 1.75 7.99
C LYS A 113 1.72 0.41 7.40
N ASP A 114 1.69 -0.62 8.22
CA ASP A 114 1.22 -1.95 7.84
C ASP A 114 -0.29 -2.08 8.10
N PRO A 115 -1.12 -2.48 7.11
CA PRO A 115 -2.55 -2.68 7.31
C PRO A 115 -2.90 -3.91 8.16
N TRP A 116 -1.94 -4.77 8.50
CA TRP A 116 -2.17 -5.85 9.44
C TRP A 116 -2.43 -5.30 10.85
N PRO A 117 -3.48 -5.80 11.55
CA PRO A 117 -3.67 -5.51 12.96
C PRO A 117 -2.45 -5.95 13.76
N ILE A 118 -2.12 -5.22 14.82
CA ILE A 118 -1.04 -5.61 15.76
C ILE A 118 -1.34 -6.99 16.36
N GLU A 119 -2.63 -7.32 16.50
CA GLU A 119 -3.14 -8.59 17.01
C GLU A 119 -3.07 -9.73 15.97
N GLY A 120 -2.85 -9.43 14.69
CA GLY A 120 -2.83 -10.38 13.57
C GLY A 120 -4.15 -10.48 12.78
N ILE A 121 -4.07 -11.04 11.58
CA ILE A 121 -5.22 -11.23 10.67
C ILE A 121 -6.28 -12.13 11.34
N GLY A 122 -7.54 -11.71 11.33
CA GLY A 122 -8.68 -12.48 11.87
C GLY A 122 -8.86 -12.41 13.40
N LYS A 123 -8.04 -11.62 14.11
CA LYS A 123 -8.20 -11.36 15.55
C LYS A 123 -8.70 -9.95 15.89
N GLY A 124 -8.85 -9.09 14.90
CA GLY A 124 -9.52 -7.80 15.03
C GLY A 124 -11.02 -7.91 14.73
N ASN A 125 -11.78 -6.85 15.03
CA ASN A 125 -13.23 -6.76 14.76
C ASN A 125 -13.57 -6.58 13.26
N GLY A 126 -12.72 -7.08 12.36
CA GLY A 126 -12.98 -7.07 10.92
C GLY A 126 -14.10 -8.04 10.56
N VAL A 127 -14.82 -7.74 9.50
CA VAL A 127 -15.91 -8.59 8.98
C VAL A 127 -15.28 -9.61 8.03
N GLU A 128 -15.59 -10.90 8.20
CA GLU A 128 -15.17 -11.99 7.29
C GLU A 128 -15.71 -11.81 5.86
#